data_AF-A0A3A0CRT8-F1
#
_entry.id   AF-A0A3A0CRT8-F1
#
_cell.length_a   1.000
_cell.length_b   1.000
_cell.length_c   1.000
_cell.angle_alpha   90.00
_cell.angle_beta   90.00
_cell.angle_gamma   90.00
#
_symmetry.space_group_name_H-M   'P 1'
#
loop_
_entity.id
_entity.type
_entity.pdbx_description
1 polymer ?
#
loop_
_entity_poly.entity_id
_entity_poly.type
_entity_poly.pdbx_seq_one_letter_code
_entity_poly.pdbx_strand_id
1 'polypeptide(L)'
;MKAERRQELRTNELSVQLDQITEQVRRNFPAIIATVLGVAVLGGGTYWYIHSSKARVMDAWASLAQSQTDSDPLMQIRKLEEIATAGHDASLTAAAWLKVAETALSHYMLPTPPAAGGSAKPDPTMLQTARDAYTKALASPALDVAGIGSAMIGLGVIAENQGDFAGAREWYDKVRSDKRLADSPFAEQAAYRLKGMEGWSRPVVFAPPPPPASMPATAPVAGDPLNVTGMSERPVSLTPTTQPAGTP
;
A
#
# COMPACT_ATOMS: atom_id res chain seq x y z
N MET A 1 -57.13 70.17 -0.22
CA MET A 1 -55.89 70.93 -0.52
C MET A 1 -54.67 70.61 0.36
N LYS A 2 -54.69 69.63 1.30
CA LYS A 2 -53.49 69.28 2.11
C LYS A 2 -52.73 68.02 1.66
N ALA A 3 -53.29 67.23 0.75
CA ALA A 3 -52.67 65.98 0.26
C ALA A 3 -51.69 66.22 -0.90
N GLU A 4 -52.02 67.08 -1.86
CA GLU A 4 -51.20 67.36 -3.04
C GLU A 4 -49.86 68.02 -2.70
N ARG A 5 -49.84 69.04 -1.83
CA ARG A 5 -48.57 69.67 -1.37
C ARG A 5 -47.63 68.72 -0.63
N ARG A 6 -48.15 67.67 0.03
CA ARG A 6 -47.29 66.68 0.70
C ARG A 6 -46.66 65.70 -0.28
N GLN A 7 -47.30 65.44 -1.41
CA GLN A 7 -46.71 64.65 -2.48
C GLN A 7 -45.62 65.45 -3.20
N GLU A 8 -45.85 66.72 -3.55
CA GLU A 8 -44.83 67.56 -4.20
C GLU A 8 -43.54 67.71 -3.37
N LEU A 9 -43.65 67.83 -2.03
CA LEU A 9 -42.48 67.88 -1.15
C LEU A 9 -41.70 66.55 -1.12
N ARG A 10 -42.39 65.41 -1.18
CA ARG A 10 -41.74 64.09 -1.24
C ARG A 10 -41.05 63.84 -2.58
N THR A 11 -41.64 64.28 -3.69
CA THR A 11 -41.03 64.09 -5.01
C THR A 11 -39.74 64.88 -5.15
N ASN A 12 -39.69 66.08 -4.57
CA ASN A 12 -38.52 66.96 -4.62
C ASN A 12 -37.39 66.48 -3.70
N GLU A 13 -37.73 65.90 -2.55
CA GLU A 13 -36.75 65.27 -1.66
C GLU A 13 -36.13 64.01 -2.29
N LEU A 14 -36.92 63.25 -3.05
CA LEU A 14 -36.47 62.03 -3.72
C LEU A 14 -35.55 62.32 -4.91
N SER A 15 -35.81 63.38 -5.69
CA SER A 15 -34.91 63.82 -6.77
C SER A 15 -33.57 64.32 -6.22
N VAL A 16 -33.58 65.09 -5.13
CA VAL A 16 -32.35 65.57 -4.49
C VAL A 16 -31.52 64.40 -3.93
N GLN A 17 -32.18 63.39 -3.35
CA GLN A 17 -31.49 62.17 -2.89
C GLN A 17 -30.88 61.38 -4.06
N LEU A 18 -31.57 61.28 -5.20
CA LEU A 18 -31.04 60.60 -6.39
C LEU A 18 -29.80 61.30 -6.96
N ASP A 19 -29.79 62.63 -7.01
CA ASP A 19 -28.64 63.40 -7.49
C ASP A 19 -27.43 63.24 -6.56
N GLN A 20 -27.64 63.29 -5.23
CA GLN A 20 -26.58 63.07 -4.24
C GLN A 20 -25.98 61.66 -4.33
N ILE A 21 -26.82 60.63 -4.49
CA ILE A 21 -26.37 59.24 -4.68
C ILE A 21 -25.56 59.12 -5.98
N THR A 22 -26.02 59.75 -7.06
CA THR A 22 -25.37 59.67 -8.38
C THR A 22 -24.00 60.33 -8.36
N GLU A 23 -23.87 61.51 -7.76
CA GLU A 23 -22.60 62.23 -7.60
C GLU A 23 -21.62 61.40 -6.75
N GLN A 24 -22.11 60.80 -5.66
CA GLN A 24 -21.29 59.98 -4.76
C GLN A 24 -20.83 58.68 -5.42
N VAL A 25 -21.67 58.02 -6.21
CA VAL A 25 -21.28 56.87 -7.01
C VAL A 25 -20.25 57.28 -8.06
N ARG A 26 -20.44 58.39 -8.77
CA ARG A 26 -19.51 58.84 -9.82
C ARG A 26 -18.13 59.19 -9.26
N ARG A 27 -18.08 59.84 -8.09
CA ARG A 27 -16.83 60.18 -7.39
C ARG A 27 -16.09 58.95 -6.86
N ASN A 28 -16.82 57.95 -6.35
CA ASN A 28 -16.24 56.74 -5.78
C ASN A 28 -16.16 55.56 -6.75
N PHE A 29 -16.66 55.70 -7.99
CA PHE A 29 -16.70 54.67 -9.00
C PHE A 29 -15.37 53.93 -9.20
N PRO A 30 -14.20 54.60 -9.31
CA PRO A 30 -12.93 53.88 -9.44
C PRO A 30 -12.59 53.05 -8.20
N ALA A 31 -12.90 53.55 -7.00
CA ALA A 31 -12.67 52.82 -5.75
C ALA A 31 -13.61 51.61 -5.61
N ILE A 32 -14.87 51.74 -6.02
CA ILE A 32 -15.85 50.64 -6.05
C ILE A 32 -15.39 49.56 -7.02
N ILE A 33 -15.00 49.92 -8.25
CA ILE A 33 -14.47 48.97 -9.23
C ILE A 33 -13.23 48.26 -8.70
N ALA A 34 -12.26 49.01 -8.16
CA ALA A 34 -11.04 48.43 -7.62
C ALA A 34 -11.35 47.43 -6.48
N THR A 35 -12.32 47.75 -5.63
CA THR A 35 -12.76 46.86 -4.54
C THR A 35 -13.41 45.59 -5.08
N VAL A 36 -14.34 45.71 -6.03
CA VAL A 36 -15.02 44.55 -6.65
C VAL A 36 -14.03 43.66 -7.39
N LEU A 37 -13.08 44.24 -8.13
CA LEU A 37 -12.02 43.49 -8.80
C LEU A 37 -11.10 42.79 -7.79
N GLY A 38 -10.73 43.46 -6.70
CA GLY A 38 -9.95 42.84 -5.63
C GLY A 38 -10.66 41.63 -5.03
N VAL A 39 -11.96 41.75 -4.73
CA VAL A 39 -12.78 40.64 -4.23
C VAL A 39 -12.90 39.52 -5.27
N ALA A 40 -13.10 39.86 -6.54
CA ALA A 40 -13.20 38.87 -7.61
C ALA A 40 -11.90 38.09 -7.84
N VAL A 41 -10.74 38.76 -7.76
CA VAL A 41 -9.42 38.12 -7.88
C VAL A 41 -9.15 37.23 -6.67
N LEU A 42 -9.43 37.69 -5.45
CA LEU A 42 -9.26 36.88 -4.24
C LEU A 42 -10.22 35.68 -4.23
N GLY A 43 -11.50 35.89 -4.58
CA GLY A 43 -12.50 34.83 -4.68
C GLY A 43 -12.19 33.82 -5.79
N GLY A 44 -11.83 34.31 -6.98
CA GLY A 44 -11.43 33.45 -8.11
C GLY A 44 -10.16 32.67 -7.82
N GLY A 45 -9.15 33.31 -7.22
CA GLY A 45 -7.89 32.68 -6.84
C GLY A 45 -8.07 31.60 -5.77
N THR A 46 -8.85 31.88 -4.72
CA THR A 46 -9.16 30.88 -3.67
C THR A 46 -9.98 29.73 -4.21
N TYR A 47 -11.01 29.99 -5.03
CA TYR A 47 -11.79 28.95 -5.70
C TYR A 47 -10.91 28.05 -6.59
N TRP A 48 -10.06 28.65 -7.43
CA TRP A 48 -9.15 27.92 -8.30
C TRP A 48 -8.12 27.10 -7.50
N TYR A 49 -7.60 27.64 -6.41
CA TYR A 49 -6.68 26.93 -5.53
C TYR A 49 -7.33 25.69 -4.90
N ILE A 50 -8.54 25.82 -4.35
CA ILE A 50 -9.28 24.71 -3.74
C ILE A 50 -9.68 23.67 -4.78
N HIS A 51 -10.15 24.11 -5.95
CA HIS A 51 -10.56 23.21 -7.02
C HIS A 51 -9.37 22.43 -7.59
N SER A 52 -8.25 23.11 -7.83
CA SER A 52 -7.03 22.47 -8.33
C SER A 52 -6.38 21.56 -7.29
N SER A 53 -6.48 21.85 -5.98
CA SER A 53 -5.96 20.95 -4.95
C SER A 53 -6.73 19.64 -4.90
N LYS A 54 -8.07 19.70 -4.99
CA LYS A 54 -8.93 18.50 -5.04
C LYS A 54 -8.62 17.63 -6.25
N ALA A 55 -8.44 18.23 -7.42
CA ALA A 55 -8.06 17.51 -8.63
C ALA A 55 -6.73 16.75 -8.43
N ARG A 56 -5.69 17.42 -7.90
CA ARG A 56 -4.40 16.78 -7.62
C ARG A 56 -4.50 15.62 -6.63
N VAL A 57 -5.30 15.77 -5.56
CA VAL A 57 -5.52 14.69 -4.59
C VAL A 57 -6.24 13.50 -5.23
N MET A 58 -7.25 13.75 -6.08
CA MET A 58 -7.95 12.68 -6.80
C MET A 58 -7.03 11.94 -7.78
N ASP A 59 -6.22 12.67 -8.54
CA ASP A 59 -5.23 12.09 -9.45
C ASP A 59 -4.22 11.24 -8.68
N ALA A 60 -3.79 11.69 -7.49
CA ALA A 60 -2.88 10.95 -6.64
C ALA A 60 -3.53 9.67 -6.08
N TRP A 61 -4.81 9.69 -5.68
CA TRP A 61 -5.55 8.47 -5.32
C TRP A 61 -5.68 7.51 -6.49
N ALA A 62 -5.92 8.01 -7.70
CA ALA A 62 -5.96 7.17 -8.91
C ALA A 62 -4.59 6.53 -9.17
N SER A 63 -3.49 7.29 -9.00
CA SER A 63 -2.13 6.76 -9.15
C SER A 63 -1.79 5.68 -8.10
N LEU A 64 -2.26 5.84 -6.86
CA LEU A 64 -2.13 4.85 -5.79
C LEU A 64 -2.87 3.54 -6.13
N ALA A 65 -4.07 3.66 -6.70
CA ALA A 65 -4.83 2.50 -7.14
C ALA A 65 -4.13 1.79 -8.32
N GLN A 66 -3.61 2.58 -9.27
CA GLN A 66 -2.94 2.05 -10.46
C GLN A 66 -1.60 1.37 -10.13
N SER A 67 -0.85 1.86 -9.13
CA SER A 67 0.41 1.23 -8.74
C SER A 67 0.24 -0.21 -8.24
N GLN A 68 -0.96 -0.61 -7.81
CA GLN A 68 -1.23 -2.01 -7.41
C GLN A 68 -1.24 -2.97 -8.60
N THR A 69 -1.32 -2.47 -9.83
CA THR A 69 -1.38 -3.28 -11.06
C THR A 69 -0.01 -3.46 -11.74
N ASP A 70 1.02 -2.73 -11.30
CA ASP A 70 2.37 -2.88 -11.85
C ASP A 70 2.91 -4.28 -11.50
N SER A 71 3.65 -4.94 -12.39
CA SER A 71 4.18 -6.28 -12.13
C SER A 71 5.49 -6.29 -11.34
N ASP A 72 6.19 -5.15 -11.25
CA ASP A 72 7.48 -5.02 -10.58
C ASP A 72 7.32 -4.39 -9.17
N PRO A 73 7.52 -5.17 -8.09
CA PRO A 73 7.37 -4.69 -6.72
C PRO A 73 8.29 -3.52 -6.35
N LEU A 74 9.50 -3.44 -6.92
CA LEU A 74 10.43 -2.35 -6.61
C LEU A 74 9.97 -1.04 -7.23
N MET A 75 9.45 -1.11 -8.45
CA MET A 75 8.83 0.04 -9.11
C MET A 75 7.56 0.48 -8.38
N GLN A 76 6.74 -0.47 -7.89
CA GLN A 76 5.59 -0.15 -7.05
C GLN A 76 5.99 0.64 -5.81
N ILE A 77 6.98 0.13 -5.05
CA ILE A 77 7.46 0.77 -3.81
C ILE A 77 7.88 2.21 -4.09
N ARG A 78 8.68 2.45 -5.13
CA ARG A 78 9.15 3.81 -5.48
C ARG A 78 8.00 4.76 -5.80
N LYS A 79 7.02 4.33 -6.60
CA LYS A 79 5.84 5.15 -6.91
C LYS A 79 5.02 5.47 -5.66
N LEU A 80 4.83 4.47 -4.79
CA LEU A 80 4.11 4.65 -3.53
C LEU A 80 4.85 5.61 -2.58
N GLU A 81 6.18 5.54 -2.50
CA GLU A 81 7.01 6.47 -1.73
C GLU A 81 6.93 7.90 -2.28
N GLU A 82 6.92 8.07 -3.60
CA GLU A 82 6.73 9.37 -4.24
C GLU A 82 5.38 9.99 -3.85
N ILE A 83 4.29 9.21 -3.93
CA ILE A 83 2.95 9.66 -3.50
C ILE A 83 2.95 10.02 -2.02
N ALA A 84 3.58 9.19 -1.18
CA ALA A 84 3.60 9.40 0.26
C ALA A 84 4.38 10.67 0.66
N THR A 85 5.50 10.93 -0.01
CA THR A 85 6.38 12.09 0.26
C THR A 85 5.88 13.39 -0.37
N ALA A 86 5.05 13.33 -1.42
CA ALA A 86 4.45 14.52 -2.03
C ALA A 86 3.51 15.31 -1.08
N GLY A 87 3.01 14.67 -0.01
CA GLY A 87 2.31 15.33 1.09
C GLY A 87 1.00 16.03 0.70
N HIS A 88 0.26 15.48 -0.27
CA HIS A 88 -0.96 16.11 -0.79
C HIS A 88 -2.13 16.14 0.21
N ASP A 89 -2.33 15.05 0.95
CA ASP A 89 -3.37 14.89 1.97
C ASP A 89 -2.90 13.89 3.04
N ALA A 90 -3.25 14.12 4.30
CA ALA A 90 -2.78 13.29 5.42
C ALA A 90 -3.25 11.83 5.31
N SER A 91 -4.47 11.61 4.81
CA SER A 91 -5.06 10.27 4.66
C SER A 91 -4.41 9.53 3.50
N LEU A 92 -4.20 10.24 2.38
CA LEU A 92 -3.47 9.69 1.24
C LEU A 92 -2.03 9.34 1.60
N THR A 93 -1.32 10.22 2.30
CA THR A 93 0.05 9.97 2.77
C THR A 93 0.10 8.75 3.70
N ALA A 94 -0.84 8.62 4.64
CA ALA A 94 -0.92 7.47 5.52
C ALA A 94 -1.17 6.16 4.75
N ALA A 95 -2.12 6.18 3.82
CA ALA A 95 -2.45 5.04 2.97
C ALA A 95 -1.29 4.65 2.05
N ALA A 96 -0.58 5.63 1.48
CA ALA A 96 0.58 5.40 0.65
C ALA A 96 1.72 4.74 1.44
N TRP A 97 2.06 5.26 2.63
CA TRP A 97 3.04 4.61 3.51
C TRP A 97 2.63 3.21 3.93
N LEU A 98 1.35 2.99 4.24
CA LEU A 98 0.86 1.64 4.54
C LEU A 98 1.08 0.68 3.36
N LYS A 99 0.80 1.13 2.13
CA LYS A 99 1.00 0.33 0.93
C LYS A 99 2.47 0.08 0.62
N VAL A 100 3.37 1.05 0.82
CA VAL A 100 4.82 0.83 0.75
C VAL A 100 5.20 -0.32 1.67
N ALA A 101 4.69 -0.31 2.91
CA ALA A 101 5.03 -1.31 3.91
C ALA A 101 4.53 -2.71 3.55
N GLU A 102 3.27 -2.82 3.11
CA GLU A 102 2.65 -4.08 2.68
C GLU A 102 3.36 -4.66 1.45
N THR A 103 3.70 -3.83 0.46
CA THR A 103 4.41 -4.27 -0.75
C THR A 103 5.84 -4.71 -0.41
N ALA A 104 6.57 -3.95 0.41
CA ALA A 104 7.92 -4.32 0.83
C ALA A 104 7.94 -5.63 1.64
N LEU A 105 6.99 -5.79 2.58
CA LEU A 105 6.88 -7.01 3.38
C LEU A 105 6.49 -8.22 2.51
N SER A 106 5.57 -8.05 1.56
CA SER A 106 5.17 -9.15 0.66
C SER A 106 6.32 -9.55 -0.26
N HIS A 107 7.10 -8.60 -0.78
CA HIS A 107 8.29 -8.90 -1.59
C HIS A 107 9.37 -9.62 -0.79
N TYR A 108 9.55 -9.29 0.50
CA TYR A 108 10.45 -10.02 1.38
C TYR A 108 10.01 -11.47 1.59
N MET A 109 8.72 -11.71 1.86
CA MET A 109 8.18 -13.05 2.12
C MET A 109 8.10 -13.93 0.87
N LEU A 110 7.82 -13.31 -0.27
CA LEU A 110 7.63 -13.98 -1.56
C LEU A 110 8.56 -13.33 -2.60
N PRO A 111 9.89 -13.54 -2.47
CA PRO A 111 10.84 -12.92 -3.39
C PRO A 111 10.69 -13.52 -4.78
N THR A 112 10.67 -12.65 -5.80
CA THR A 112 10.55 -13.06 -7.20
C THR A 112 11.76 -13.91 -7.62
N PRO A 113 11.56 -15.15 -8.08
CA PRO A 113 12.65 -16.01 -8.52
C PRO A 113 13.46 -15.37 -9.64
N PRO A 114 14.80 -15.52 -9.68
CA PRO A 114 15.56 -15.13 -10.86
C PRO A 114 15.10 -15.94 -12.08
N ALA A 115 15.16 -15.33 -13.26
CA ALA A 115 14.73 -15.93 -14.53
C ALA A 115 15.40 -17.28 -14.85
N ALA A 116 16.55 -17.58 -14.22
CA ALA A 116 17.29 -18.82 -14.37
C ALA A 116 16.82 -19.98 -13.46
N GLY A 117 15.68 -19.86 -12.78
CA GLY A 117 15.04 -20.99 -12.07
C GLY A 117 15.65 -21.36 -10.71
N GLY A 118 16.10 -20.36 -9.93
CA GLY A 118 16.60 -20.56 -8.56
C GLY A 118 15.63 -20.06 -7.48
N SER A 119 15.93 -20.34 -6.21
CA SER A 119 15.28 -19.66 -5.08
C SER A 119 15.89 -18.26 -4.92
N ALA A 120 15.06 -17.23 -5.02
CA ALA A 120 15.48 -15.88 -4.67
C ALA A 120 15.67 -15.79 -3.15
N LYS A 121 16.81 -15.27 -2.71
CA LYS A 121 17.00 -14.95 -1.30
C LYS A 121 16.24 -13.66 -0.97
N PRO A 122 15.53 -13.59 0.16
CA PRO A 122 14.90 -12.36 0.61
C PRO A 122 15.93 -11.23 0.75
N ASP A 123 15.62 -10.05 0.21
CA ASP A 123 16.45 -8.86 0.39
C ASP A 123 16.18 -8.27 1.80
N PRO A 124 17.14 -8.28 2.73
CA PRO A 124 16.95 -7.78 4.09
C PRO A 124 16.60 -6.29 4.14
N THR A 125 16.93 -5.50 3.09
CA THR A 125 16.57 -4.08 3.03
C THR A 125 15.05 -3.89 2.97
N MET A 126 14.31 -4.85 2.39
CA MET A 126 12.86 -4.78 2.28
C MET A 126 12.16 -4.84 3.63
N LEU A 127 12.69 -5.60 4.59
CA LEU A 127 12.16 -5.58 5.97
C LEU A 127 12.35 -4.21 6.62
N GLN A 128 13.47 -3.55 6.36
CA GLN A 128 13.72 -2.21 6.90
C GLN A 128 12.80 -1.18 6.26
N THR A 129 12.63 -1.21 4.94
CA THR A 129 11.65 -0.38 4.22
C THR A 129 10.25 -0.59 4.78
N ALA A 130 9.83 -1.85 4.99
CA ALA A 130 8.53 -2.17 5.54
C ALA A 130 8.35 -1.60 6.96
N ARG A 131 9.35 -1.77 7.82
CA ARG A 131 9.33 -1.23 9.19
C ARG A 131 9.17 0.29 9.19
N ASP A 132 9.99 0.97 8.41
CA ASP A 132 10.01 2.43 8.37
C ASP A 132 8.68 2.97 7.82
N ALA A 133 8.14 2.33 6.79
CA ALA A 133 6.87 2.69 6.19
C ALA A 133 5.68 2.44 7.14
N TYR A 134 5.61 1.30 7.84
CA TYR A 134 4.58 1.08 8.86
C TYR A 134 4.66 2.09 10.00
N THR A 135 5.87 2.43 10.45
CA THR A 135 6.09 3.43 11.50
C THR A 135 5.60 4.82 11.06
N LYS A 136 5.92 5.22 9.82
CA LYS A 136 5.44 6.47 9.23
C LYS A 136 3.91 6.49 9.08
N ALA A 137 3.30 5.38 8.65
CA ALA A 137 1.85 5.26 8.55
C ALA A 137 1.19 5.43 9.93
N LEU A 138 1.67 4.72 10.96
CA LEU A 138 1.14 4.79 12.33
C LEU A 138 1.34 6.16 13.00
N ALA A 139 2.32 6.94 12.58
CA ALA A 139 2.51 8.31 13.05
C ALA A 139 1.43 9.27 12.51
N SER A 140 0.70 8.90 11.45
CA SER A 140 -0.35 9.74 10.89
C SER A 140 -1.66 9.60 11.68
N PRO A 141 -2.26 10.72 12.16
CA PRO A 141 -3.57 10.68 12.80
C PRO A 141 -4.71 10.38 11.82
N ALA A 142 -4.45 10.47 10.50
CA ALA A 142 -5.43 10.19 9.46
C ALA A 142 -5.48 8.70 9.06
N LEU A 143 -4.64 7.85 9.65
CA LEU A 143 -4.68 6.41 9.43
C LEU A 143 -5.96 5.82 10.05
N ASP A 144 -6.70 5.05 9.26
CA ASP A 144 -7.93 4.41 9.68
C ASP A 144 -7.69 3.20 10.58
N VAL A 145 -8.75 2.69 11.22
CA VAL A 145 -8.66 1.56 12.17
C VAL A 145 -8.08 0.31 11.51
N ALA A 146 -8.46 0.05 10.26
CA ALA A 146 -7.93 -1.07 9.49
C ALA A 146 -6.42 -0.92 9.21
N GLY A 147 -5.99 0.27 8.81
CA GLY A 147 -4.58 0.58 8.61
C GLY A 147 -3.76 0.50 9.88
N ILE A 148 -4.30 0.95 11.03
CA ILE A 148 -3.64 0.82 12.34
C ILE A 148 -3.41 -0.66 12.66
N GLY A 149 -4.46 -1.48 12.53
CA GLY A 149 -4.38 -2.93 12.77
C GLY A 149 -3.37 -3.61 11.84
N SER A 150 -3.45 -3.33 10.54
CA SER A 150 -2.50 -3.85 9.54
C SER A 150 -1.05 -3.48 9.88
N ALA A 151 -0.81 -2.21 10.23
CA ALA A 151 0.54 -1.75 10.53
C ALA A 151 1.13 -2.35 11.81
N MET A 152 0.34 -2.43 12.88
CA MET A 152 0.80 -3.05 14.13
C MET A 152 1.05 -4.56 13.96
N ILE A 153 0.18 -5.29 13.26
CA ILE A 153 0.42 -6.69 12.91
C ILE A 153 1.69 -6.81 12.05
N GLY A 154 1.83 -5.99 11.01
CA GLY A 154 2.99 -5.98 10.13
C GLY A 154 4.30 -5.77 10.87
N LEU A 155 4.35 -4.84 11.83
CA LEU A 155 5.53 -4.63 12.68
C LEU A 155 5.85 -5.83 13.57
N GLY A 156 4.84 -6.49 14.14
CA GLY A 156 5.03 -7.74 14.88
C GLY A 156 5.60 -8.86 13.99
N VAL A 157 5.07 -8.98 12.77
CA VAL A 157 5.55 -9.95 11.77
C VAL A 157 6.99 -9.68 11.35
N ILE A 158 7.37 -8.41 11.17
CA ILE A 158 8.74 -8.02 10.86
C ILE A 158 9.67 -8.44 12.02
N ALA A 159 9.27 -8.23 13.28
CA ALA A 159 10.06 -8.64 14.44
C ALA A 159 10.21 -10.17 14.52
N GLU A 160 9.14 -10.95 14.26
CA GLU A 160 9.22 -12.41 14.16
C GLU A 160 10.22 -12.87 13.10
N ASN A 161 10.18 -12.27 11.90
CA ASN A 161 11.08 -12.63 10.81
C ASN A 161 12.56 -12.32 11.13
N GLN A 162 12.82 -11.41 12.05
CA GLN A 162 14.17 -11.10 12.54
C GLN A 162 14.59 -11.94 13.74
N GLY A 163 13.72 -12.81 14.24
CA GLY A 163 13.94 -13.60 15.46
C GLY A 163 13.74 -12.80 16.76
N ASP A 164 13.29 -11.54 16.68
CA ASP A 164 12.94 -10.72 17.84
C ASP A 164 11.52 -11.03 18.31
N PHE A 165 11.36 -12.19 18.95
CA PHE A 165 10.06 -12.61 19.49
C PHE A 165 9.59 -11.74 20.66
N ALA A 166 10.51 -11.10 21.38
CA ALA A 166 10.14 -10.17 22.45
C ALA A 166 9.47 -8.92 21.86
N GLY A 167 10.10 -8.28 20.87
CA GLY A 167 9.52 -7.15 20.15
C GLY A 167 8.22 -7.52 19.42
N ALA A 168 8.14 -8.73 18.84
CA ALA A 168 6.91 -9.21 18.22
C ALA A 168 5.74 -9.29 19.24
N ARG A 169 6.00 -9.84 20.44
CA ARG A 169 5.00 -9.92 21.51
C ARG A 169 4.49 -8.55 21.89
N GLU A 170 5.37 -7.57 22.05
CA GLU A 170 4.96 -6.20 22.39
C GLU A 170 4.00 -5.61 21.35
N TRP A 171 4.24 -5.82 20.05
CA TRP A 171 3.35 -5.34 19.01
C TRP A 171 1.97 -6.01 19.04
N TYR A 172 1.91 -7.33 19.23
CA TYR A 172 0.64 -8.03 19.32
C TYR A 172 -0.15 -7.70 20.59
N ASP A 173 0.53 -7.50 21.72
CA ASP A 173 -0.11 -7.04 22.95
C ASP A 173 -0.66 -5.62 22.79
N LYS A 174 0.03 -4.73 22.06
CA LYS A 174 -0.51 -3.42 21.68
C LYS A 174 -1.79 -3.54 20.85
N VAL A 175 -1.82 -4.44 19.85
CA VAL A 175 -3.03 -4.69 19.05
C VAL A 175 -4.22 -5.09 19.93
N ARG A 176 -4.00 -6.03 20.86
CA ARG A 176 -5.06 -6.52 21.76
C ARG A 176 -5.52 -5.49 22.80
N SER A 177 -4.62 -4.59 23.19
CA SER A 177 -4.90 -3.56 24.20
C SER A 177 -5.53 -2.30 23.59
N ASP A 178 -5.41 -2.13 22.27
CA ASP A 178 -6.01 -1.00 21.57
C ASP A 178 -7.54 -1.17 21.47
N LYS A 179 -8.27 -0.31 22.17
CA LYS A 179 -9.74 -0.33 22.19
C LYS A 179 -10.37 -0.20 20.81
N ARG A 180 -9.69 0.45 19.86
CA ARG A 180 -10.18 0.62 18.48
C ARG A 180 -10.17 -0.70 17.72
N LEU A 181 -9.34 -1.66 18.15
CA LEU A 181 -9.13 -2.94 17.49
C LEU A 181 -9.81 -4.11 18.22
N ALA A 182 -10.47 -3.88 19.36
CA ALA A 182 -11.01 -4.92 20.23
C ALA A 182 -11.93 -5.91 19.50
N ASP A 183 -12.82 -5.42 18.63
CA ASP A 183 -13.76 -6.21 17.84
C ASP A 183 -13.31 -6.43 16.39
N SER A 184 -12.01 -6.23 16.12
CA SER A 184 -11.44 -6.37 14.78
C SER A 184 -10.77 -7.73 14.58
N PRO A 185 -10.69 -8.24 13.33
CA PRO A 185 -9.95 -9.48 13.04
C PRO A 185 -8.46 -9.38 13.41
N PHE A 186 -7.91 -8.17 13.54
CA PHE A 186 -6.52 -7.96 13.96
C PHE A 186 -6.29 -8.40 15.41
N ALA A 187 -7.25 -8.19 16.31
CA ALA A 187 -7.13 -8.65 17.70
C ALA A 187 -7.10 -10.18 17.80
N GLU A 188 -7.93 -10.86 17.02
CA GLU A 188 -7.93 -12.32 16.93
C GLU A 188 -6.63 -12.85 16.33
N GLN A 189 -6.15 -12.22 15.25
CA GLN A 189 -4.88 -12.56 14.61
C GLN A 189 -3.69 -12.38 15.57
N ALA A 190 -3.65 -11.27 16.31
CA ALA A 190 -2.64 -11.02 17.33
C ALA A 190 -2.69 -12.09 18.43
N ALA A 191 -3.87 -12.46 18.91
CA ALA A 191 -4.05 -13.51 19.90
C ALA A 191 -3.57 -14.88 19.38
N TYR A 192 -3.88 -15.21 18.12
CA TYR A 192 -3.38 -16.42 17.46
C TYR A 192 -1.85 -16.45 17.41
N ARG A 193 -1.21 -15.35 16.99
CA ARG A 193 0.26 -15.28 16.91
C ARG A 193 0.93 -15.36 18.28
N LEU A 194 0.39 -14.69 19.30
CA LEU A 194 0.89 -14.78 20.67
C LEU A 194 0.85 -16.22 21.20
N LYS A 195 -0.22 -16.97 20.90
CA LYS A 195 -0.35 -18.38 21.28
C LYS A 195 0.67 -19.26 20.55
N GLY A 196 0.92 -19.00 19.27
CA GLY A 196 1.89 -19.76 18.45
C GLY A 196 3.36 -19.50 18.80
N MET A 197 3.64 -18.31 19.35
CA MET A 197 5.01 -17.83 19.57
C MET A 197 5.87 -18.74 20.45
N GLU A 198 5.30 -19.39 21.47
CA GLU A 198 6.04 -20.31 22.33
C GLU A 198 6.57 -21.53 21.55
N GLY A 199 5.82 -21.98 20.54
CA GLY A 199 6.24 -23.04 19.64
C GLY A 199 7.30 -22.56 18.65
N TRP A 200 7.10 -21.39 18.06
CA TRP A 200 7.98 -20.85 17.02
C TRP A 200 9.34 -20.37 17.54
N SER A 201 9.43 -20.00 18.82
CA SER A 201 10.69 -19.58 19.43
C SER A 201 11.62 -20.75 19.79
N ARG A 202 11.14 -22.00 19.75
CA ARG A 202 11.96 -23.18 20.10
C ARG A 202 12.91 -23.53 18.95
N PRO A 203 14.21 -23.77 19.22
CA PRO A 203 15.14 -24.24 18.21
C PRO A 203 14.65 -25.55 17.57
N VAL A 204 14.69 -25.63 16.25
CA VAL A 204 14.39 -26.87 15.51
C VAL A 204 15.54 -27.85 15.73
N VAL A 205 15.28 -28.94 16.45
CA VAL A 205 16.24 -30.03 16.66
C VAL A 205 15.91 -31.16 15.70
N PHE A 206 16.82 -31.43 14.76
CA PHE A 206 16.72 -32.60 13.88
C PHE A 206 17.15 -33.86 14.63
N ALA A 207 16.40 -34.95 14.47
CA ALA A 207 16.82 -36.25 15.00
C ALA A 207 18.12 -36.70 14.32
N PRO A 208 19.03 -37.40 15.03
CA PRO A 208 20.22 -37.97 14.41
C PRO A 208 19.80 -38.93 13.28
N PRO A 209 20.55 -38.97 12.16
CA PRO A 209 20.23 -39.86 11.06
C PRO A 209 20.19 -41.31 11.56
N PRO A 210 19.25 -42.15 11.07
CA PRO A 210 19.22 -43.55 11.43
C PRO A 210 20.55 -44.20 11.08
N PRO A 211 21.04 -45.17 11.88
CA PRO A 211 22.27 -45.88 11.56
C PRO A 211 22.16 -46.46 10.15
N PRO A 212 23.24 -46.40 9.34
CA PRO A 212 23.21 -46.94 7.99
C PRO A 212 22.73 -48.38 8.05
N ALA A 213 21.67 -48.69 7.30
CA ALA A 213 21.19 -50.05 7.17
C ALA A 213 22.38 -50.91 6.75
N SER A 214 22.71 -51.92 7.55
CA SER A 214 23.75 -52.89 7.24
C SER A 214 23.44 -53.45 5.86
N MET A 215 24.17 -52.99 4.83
CA MET A 215 24.03 -53.55 3.50
C MET A 215 24.32 -55.04 3.64
N PRO A 216 23.43 -55.94 3.20
CA PRO A 216 23.75 -57.36 3.19
C PRO A 216 25.04 -57.51 2.40
N ALA A 217 26.06 -58.09 3.05
CA ALA A 217 27.34 -58.37 2.43
C ALA A 217 27.07 -59.07 1.10
N THR A 218 27.46 -58.42 0.00
CA THR A 218 27.40 -59.00 -1.33
C THR A 218 28.13 -60.33 -1.25
N ALA A 219 27.37 -61.43 -1.30
CA ALA A 219 27.96 -62.75 -1.33
C ALA A 219 28.94 -62.78 -2.51
N PRO A 220 30.16 -63.33 -2.33
CA PRO A 220 31.10 -63.45 -3.42
C PRO A 220 30.42 -64.27 -4.52
N VAL A 221 30.22 -63.65 -5.68
CA VAL A 221 29.88 -64.35 -6.91
C VAL A 221 31.06 -65.28 -7.17
N ALA A 222 30.86 -66.56 -6.85
CA ALA A 222 31.72 -67.62 -7.32
C ALA A 222 31.66 -67.56 -8.85
N GLY A 223 32.73 -67.04 -9.44
CA GLY A 223 32.88 -66.99 -10.88
C GLY A 223 32.86 -68.42 -11.42
N ASP A 224 31.87 -68.70 -12.26
CA ASP A 224 31.87 -69.83 -13.15
C ASP A 224 32.37 -69.31 -14.52
N PRO A 225 33.65 -69.50 -14.87
CA PRO A 225 34.14 -69.08 -16.17
C PRO A 225 33.79 -70.20 -17.15
N LEU A 226 32.60 -70.17 -17.76
CA LEU A 226 32.26 -70.86 -19.02
C LEU A 226 30.78 -70.63 -19.38
N ASN A 227 30.47 -69.58 -20.13
CA ASN A 227 29.76 -69.79 -21.41
C ASN A 227 29.76 -68.51 -22.25
N VAL A 228 30.57 -68.52 -23.29
CA VAL A 228 30.44 -67.66 -24.45
C VAL A 228 29.35 -68.25 -25.34
N THR A 229 28.67 -67.39 -26.11
CA THR A 229 27.96 -67.67 -27.37
C THR A 229 26.43 -67.60 -27.27
N GLY A 230 25.86 -66.50 -27.79
CA GLY A 230 24.53 -66.55 -28.39
C GLY A 230 23.70 -65.27 -28.28
N MET A 231 23.46 -64.68 -29.46
CA MET A 231 22.29 -63.84 -29.80
C MET A 231 22.39 -62.36 -29.41
N SER A 232 22.88 -61.54 -30.33
CA SER A 232 22.12 -60.96 -31.46
C SER A 232 21.44 -59.64 -31.08
N GLU A 233 22.06 -58.61 -31.63
CA GLU A 233 21.58 -57.24 -31.76
C GLU A 233 20.09 -57.17 -32.12
N ARG A 234 19.35 -56.35 -31.36
CA ARG A 234 18.16 -55.68 -31.86
C ARG A 234 18.21 -54.20 -31.47
N PRO A 235 18.36 -53.27 -32.43
CA PRO A 235 18.17 -51.86 -32.17
C PRO A 235 16.67 -51.58 -31.97
N VAL A 236 16.32 -50.97 -30.85
CA VAL A 236 14.98 -50.43 -30.61
C VAL A 236 14.92 -49.04 -31.24
N SER A 237 14.27 -48.96 -32.41
CA SER A 237 13.84 -47.69 -33.01
C SER A 237 12.76 -47.05 -32.14
N LEU A 238 13.05 -45.88 -31.57
CA LEU A 238 12.04 -45.00 -30.99
C LEU A 238 11.51 -44.09 -32.10
N THR A 239 10.27 -44.31 -32.54
CA THR A 239 9.52 -43.35 -33.34
C THR A 239 8.81 -42.34 -32.41
N PRO A 240 8.83 -41.04 -32.73
CA PRO A 240 8.07 -40.03 -31.99
C PRO A 240 6.61 -40.00 -32.48
N THR A 241 5.66 -40.08 -31.54
CA THR A 241 4.23 -39.91 -31.79
C THR A 241 3.90 -38.42 -31.91
N THR A 242 3.61 -37.98 -33.13
CA THR A 242 3.05 -36.65 -33.43
C THR A 242 1.54 -36.68 -33.20
N GLN A 243 1.04 -35.83 -32.30
CA GLN A 243 -0.37 -35.61 -32.03
C GLN A 243 -0.94 -34.56 -33.01
N PRO A 244 -2.07 -34.81 -33.70
CA PRO A 244 -2.63 -33.85 -34.65
C PRO A 244 -3.53 -32.80 -33.97
N ALA A 245 -3.38 -31.57 -34.44
CA ALA A 245 -4.27 -30.44 -34.19
C ALA A 245 -5.65 -30.69 -34.81
N GLY A 246 -6.71 -30.42 -34.05
CA GLY A 246 -8.09 -30.40 -34.51
C GLY A 246 -8.66 -28.99 -34.43
N THR A 247 -9.14 -28.52 -35.57
CA THR A 247 -10.11 -27.43 -35.79
C THR A 247 -11.12 -27.97 -36.81
N PRO A 248 -12.35 -27.45 -36.86
CA PRO A 248 -12.62 -26.15 -37.49
C PRO A 248 -13.07 -25.06 -36.53
#